data_AF-A0A928LLP5-F1
#
_entry.id   AF-A0A928LLP5-F1
#
_cell.length_a   1.000
_cell.length_b   1.000
_cell.length_c   1.000
_cell.angle_alpha   90.00
_cell.angle_beta   90.00
_cell.angle_gamma   90.00
#
_symmetry.space_group_name_H-M   'P 1'
#
loop_
_entity.id
_entity.type
_entity.pdbx_description
1 polymer ?
#
loop_
_entity_poly.entity_id
_entity_poly.type
_entity_poly.pdbx_seq_one_letter_code
_entity_poly.pdbx_strand_id
1 'polypeptide(L)'
;MKVISDIRLYKSSETDNLLELSNKSLNLSVHRIVMKLREYGFSLGEYDHLYFNFTTLKSKGTIELNHSGDRYHPWYRYYDIGVSQNEYNNLENTDCTAFVIDKIRFVLCNLFNAKDVIDPALVEAKKGAEMLMHFKEKKSAKGIATIYLRLLDNGKYLPLLCVTDTVGNEILRADLHETIHLNIIGEIQLNSKKVTVKPRKNVFAKEFHPISFEIKL
;
A
#
# COMPACT_ATOMS: atom_id res chain seq x y z
N MET A 1 -5.19 4.99 17.41
CA MET A 1 -5.69 4.15 16.30
C MET A 1 -4.62 4.06 15.23
N LYS A 2 -4.19 2.84 14.89
CA LYS A 2 -3.11 2.60 13.93
C LYS A 2 -3.66 2.51 12.51
N VAL A 3 -3.07 3.29 11.61
CA VAL A 3 -3.37 3.25 10.18
C VAL A 3 -2.81 1.96 9.59
N ILE A 4 -3.51 1.37 8.63
CA ILE A 4 -3.08 0.14 7.98
C ILE A 4 -1.68 0.26 7.39
N SER A 5 -0.86 -0.75 7.70
CA SER A 5 0.53 -0.89 7.27
C SER A 5 0.69 -2.02 6.27
N ASP A 6 -0.07 -3.11 6.39
CA ASP A 6 0.14 -4.26 5.50
C ASP A 6 -1.09 -5.15 5.37
N ILE A 7 -1.21 -5.80 4.22
CA ILE A 7 -2.09 -6.96 4.02
C ILE A 7 -1.26 -8.06 3.40
N ARG A 8 -1.30 -9.25 4.00
CA ARG A 8 -0.67 -10.46 3.44
C ARG A 8 -1.69 -11.55 3.19
N LEU A 9 -1.39 -12.37 2.19
CA LEU A 9 -2.27 -13.43 1.75
C LEU A 9 -1.60 -14.77 1.95
N TYR A 10 -2.36 -15.68 2.55
CA TYR A 10 -1.97 -17.03 2.84
C TYR A 10 -3.04 -18.00 2.39
N LYS A 11 -2.69 -19.27 2.29
CA LYS A 11 -3.60 -20.37 2.08
C LYS A 11 -3.25 -21.55 2.98
N SER A 12 -4.25 -22.33 3.34
CA SER A 12 -4.08 -23.57 4.10
C SER A 12 -5.14 -24.61 3.72
N SER A 13 -4.74 -25.87 3.59
CA SER A 13 -5.66 -27.00 3.40
C SER A 13 -5.57 -28.02 4.54
N GLU A 14 -4.63 -27.81 5.47
CA GLU A 14 -4.34 -28.67 6.61
C GLU A 14 -4.10 -27.79 7.83
N THR A 15 -4.36 -28.32 9.03
CA THR A 15 -4.10 -27.62 10.29
C THR A 15 -2.60 -27.33 10.43
N ASP A 16 -2.25 -26.11 10.87
CA ASP A 16 -0.88 -25.65 11.13
C ASP A 16 0.06 -25.55 9.91
N ASN A 17 -0.45 -25.65 8.68
CA ASN A 17 0.31 -25.44 7.45
C ASN A 17 -0.17 -24.18 6.71
N LEU A 18 0.38 -23.03 7.08
CA LEU A 18 0.08 -21.74 6.48
C LEU A 18 1.10 -21.37 5.41
N LEU A 19 0.67 -21.34 4.15
CA LEU A 19 1.52 -21.05 3.00
C LEU A 19 1.23 -19.65 2.46
N GLU A 20 2.25 -18.82 2.27
CA GLU A 20 2.08 -17.50 1.62
C GLU A 20 1.73 -17.68 0.14
N LEU A 21 0.79 -16.88 -0.37
CA LEU A 21 0.45 -16.91 -1.79
C LEU A 21 1.61 -16.33 -2.62
N SER A 22 2.14 -17.14 -3.53
CA SER A 22 3.30 -16.81 -4.37
C SER A 22 2.97 -15.91 -5.57
N ASN A 23 1.69 -15.63 -5.84
CA ASN A 23 1.26 -14.82 -6.98
C ASN A 23 1.68 -13.34 -6.81
N LYS A 24 2.79 -12.97 -7.47
CA LYS A 24 3.39 -11.64 -7.37
C LYS A 24 2.45 -10.52 -7.83
N SER A 25 1.71 -10.73 -8.93
CA SER A 25 0.79 -9.71 -9.48
C SER A 25 -0.35 -9.40 -8.51
N LEU A 26 -0.90 -10.45 -7.89
CA LEU A 26 -1.90 -10.32 -6.84
C LEU A 26 -1.33 -9.58 -5.62
N ASN A 27 -0.15 -9.98 -5.13
CA ASN A 27 0.49 -9.32 -3.98
C ASN A 27 0.76 -7.83 -4.25
N LEU A 28 1.18 -7.46 -5.45
CA LEU A 28 1.34 -6.04 -5.84
C LEU A 28 0.01 -5.30 -5.88
N SER A 29 -1.04 -5.94 -6.38
CA SER A 29 -2.40 -5.36 -6.38
C SER A 29 -2.91 -5.10 -4.96
N VAL A 30 -2.68 -6.04 -4.04
CA VAL A 30 -3.01 -5.86 -2.62
C VAL A 30 -2.16 -4.77 -1.98
N HIS A 31 -0.87 -4.71 -2.29
CA HIS A 31 0.00 -3.65 -1.78
C HIS A 31 -0.48 -2.26 -2.24
N ARG A 32 -0.95 -2.11 -3.49
CA ARG A 32 -1.56 -0.87 -3.99
C ARG A 32 -2.82 -0.50 -3.21
N ILE A 33 -3.69 -1.47 -2.89
CA ILE A 33 -4.85 -1.25 -2.03
C ILE A 33 -4.40 -0.73 -0.66
N VAL A 34 -3.41 -1.35 -0.02
CA VAL A 34 -2.89 -0.92 1.29
C VAL A 34 -2.33 0.50 1.23
N MET A 35 -1.55 0.82 0.18
CA MET A 35 -1.02 2.18 -0.03
C MET A 35 -2.16 3.21 -0.06
N LYS A 36 -3.26 2.93 -0.76
CA LYS A 36 -4.41 3.83 -0.87
C LYS A 36 -5.23 3.92 0.41
N LEU A 37 -5.50 2.79 1.05
CA LEU A 37 -6.15 2.76 2.36
C LEU A 37 -5.36 3.60 3.38
N ARG A 38 -4.03 3.49 3.37
CA ARG A 38 -3.15 4.29 4.23
C ARG A 38 -3.20 5.77 3.92
N GLU A 39 -3.16 6.15 2.64
CA GLU A 39 -3.31 7.53 2.20
C GLU A 39 -4.63 8.15 2.68
N TYR A 40 -5.71 7.36 2.68
CA TYR A 40 -7.02 7.78 3.18
C TYR A 40 -7.19 7.66 4.70
N GLY A 41 -6.13 7.30 5.43
CA GLY A 41 -6.16 7.22 6.89
C GLY A 41 -6.96 6.03 7.44
N PHE A 42 -7.22 5.01 6.63
CA PHE A 42 -7.96 3.81 7.07
C PHE A 42 -7.22 3.12 8.23
N SER A 43 -7.92 2.95 9.35
CA SER A 43 -7.37 2.42 10.58
C SER A 43 -8.01 1.09 10.96
N LEU A 44 -7.17 0.14 11.38
CA LEU A 44 -7.59 -1.16 11.92
C LEU A 44 -7.80 -1.12 13.45
N GLY A 45 -7.55 0.03 14.09
CA GLY A 45 -7.71 0.24 15.53
C GLY A 45 -6.41 -0.03 16.29
N GLU A 46 -6.30 -1.23 16.87
CA GLU A 46 -5.20 -1.62 17.78
C GLU A 46 -3.98 -2.24 17.06
N TYR A 47 -4.20 -2.75 15.85
CA TYR A 47 -3.20 -3.38 15.00
C TYR A 47 -3.09 -2.63 13.68
N ASP A 48 -2.09 -2.93 12.87
CA ASP A 48 -1.85 -2.27 11.57
C ASP A 48 -1.55 -3.26 10.44
N HIS A 49 -1.42 -4.56 10.73
CA HIS A 49 -1.23 -5.59 9.72
C HIS A 49 -2.41 -6.57 9.72
N LEU A 50 -2.87 -6.94 8.53
CA LEU A 50 -4.03 -7.82 8.37
C LEU A 50 -3.68 -8.99 7.46
N TYR A 51 -3.80 -10.20 7.96
CA TYR A 51 -3.40 -11.40 7.24
C TYR A 51 -4.64 -12.22 6.91
N PHE A 52 -4.83 -12.54 5.63
CA PHE A 52 -5.95 -13.33 5.16
C PHE A 52 -5.48 -14.73 4.82
N ASN A 53 -6.07 -15.72 5.47
CA ASN A 53 -5.82 -17.13 5.20
C ASN A 53 -7.02 -17.72 4.44
N PHE A 54 -6.85 -18.02 3.16
CA PHE A 54 -7.86 -18.71 2.37
C PHE A 54 -7.77 -20.21 2.65
N THR A 55 -8.81 -20.79 3.26
CA THR A 55 -8.75 -22.16 3.77
C THR A 55 -9.92 -23.04 3.36
N THR A 56 -9.65 -24.31 3.09
CA THR A 56 -10.68 -25.34 2.86
C THR A 56 -11.18 -25.98 4.16
N LEU A 57 -10.55 -25.66 5.30
CA LEU A 57 -10.91 -26.19 6.63
C LEU A 57 -12.16 -25.51 7.21
N LYS A 58 -12.62 -24.42 6.60
CA LYS A 58 -13.81 -23.67 6.99
C LYS A 58 -14.85 -23.72 5.88
N SER A 59 -16.13 -23.67 6.24
CA SER A 59 -17.20 -23.67 5.26
C SER A 59 -17.10 -22.48 4.32
N LYS A 60 -17.40 -22.70 3.04
CA LYS A 60 -17.33 -21.63 2.04
C LYS A 60 -18.10 -20.38 2.49
N GLY A 61 -17.44 -19.23 2.43
CA GLY A 61 -18.03 -17.92 2.74
C GLY A 61 -17.97 -17.52 4.21
N THR A 62 -17.49 -18.38 5.11
CA THR A 62 -17.24 -17.98 6.49
C THR A 62 -16.01 -17.08 6.59
N ILE A 63 -16.09 -16.09 7.48
CA ILE A 63 -14.95 -15.27 7.89
C ILE A 63 -14.86 -15.38 9.40
N GLU A 64 -13.73 -15.84 9.89
CA GLU A 64 -13.50 -15.98 11.33
C GLU A 64 -12.17 -15.33 11.69
N LEU A 65 -12.16 -14.58 12.80
CA LEU A 65 -10.92 -14.14 13.39
C LEU A 65 -10.19 -15.40 13.88
N ASN A 66 -8.99 -15.63 13.41
CA ASN A 66 -8.18 -16.71 13.95
C ASN A 66 -7.68 -16.26 15.33
N HIS A 67 -8.35 -16.77 16.37
CA HIS A 67 -8.15 -16.39 17.76
C HIS A 67 -6.84 -16.90 18.37
N SER A 68 -5.97 -17.55 17.59
CA SER A 68 -4.56 -17.77 17.94
C SER A 68 -3.76 -16.45 17.91
N GLY A 69 -4.35 -15.38 18.43
CA GLY A 69 -3.73 -14.07 18.55
C GLY A 69 -2.43 -14.22 19.29
N ASP A 70 -1.34 -14.16 18.55
CA ASP A 70 -0.01 -14.29 19.07
C ASP A 70 0.20 -13.14 20.07
N ARG A 71 0.22 -13.48 21.36
CA ARG A 71 0.46 -12.49 22.44
C ARG A 71 1.78 -11.77 22.23
N TYR A 72 2.73 -12.37 21.52
CA TYR A 72 4.05 -11.81 21.22
C TYR A 72 4.04 -10.87 20.00
N HIS A 73 3.01 -10.94 19.15
CA HIS A 73 2.89 -10.10 17.96
C HIS A 73 1.52 -9.40 17.88
N PRO A 74 1.24 -8.46 18.80
CA PRO A 74 -0.08 -7.81 18.87
C PRO A 74 -0.39 -6.90 17.67
N TRP A 75 0.57 -6.64 16.79
CA TRP A 75 0.48 -5.71 15.66
C TRP A 75 -0.18 -6.29 14.40
N TYR A 76 -0.48 -7.60 14.36
CA TYR A 76 -1.23 -8.21 13.26
C TYR A 76 -2.45 -9.03 13.72
N ARG A 77 -3.38 -9.31 12.81
CA ARG A 77 -4.48 -10.27 13.00
C ARG A 77 -4.66 -11.16 11.77
N TYR A 78 -4.96 -12.43 12.00
CA TYR A 78 -5.34 -13.39 10.96
C TYR A 78 -6.86 -13.51 10.86
N TYR A 79 -7.38 -13.51 9.64
CA TYR A 79 -8.76 -13.91 9.36
C TYR A 79 -8.77 -15.09 8.41
N ASP A 80 -9.42 -16.17 8.86
CA ASP A 80 -9.66 -17.35 8.04
C ASP A 80 -10.87 -17.10 7.15
N ILE A 81 -10.68 -17.30 5.84
CA ILE A 81 -11.69 -17.14 4.80
C ILE A 81 -11.96 -18.52 4.22
N GLY A 82 -13.15 -19.06 4.50
CA GLY A 82 -13.57 -20.36 4.00
C GLY A 82 -13.77 -20.34 2.48
N VAL A 83 -13.07 -21.21 1.76
CA VAL A 83 -13.15 -21.37 0.30
C VAL A 83 -13.37 -22.84 -0.08
N SER A 84 -13.97 -23.07 -1.25
CA SER A 84 -14.06 -24.42 -1.82
C SER A 84 -12.70 -24.91 -2.31
N GLN A 85 -12.54 -26.24 -2.46
CA GLN A 85 -11.32 -26.83 -3.00
C GLN A 85 -10.94 -26.30 -4.40
N ASN A 86 -11.95 -26.05 -5.24
CA ASN A 86 -11.72 -25.47 -6.57
C ASN A 86 -11.20 -24.02 -6.46
N GLU A 87 -11.80 -23.19 -5.61
CA GLU A 87 -11.30 -21.83 -5.36
C GLU A 87 -9.88 -21.85 -4.80
N TYR A 88 -9.59 -22.74 -3.84
CA TYR A 88 -8.26 -22.93 -3.26
C TYR A 88 -7.19 -23.26 -4.30
N ASN A 89 -7.46 -24.22 -5.18
CA ASN A 89 -6.54 -24.62 -6.24
C ASN A 89 -6.28 -23.48 -7.24
N ASN A 90 -7.24 -22.58 -7.42
CA ASN A 90 -7.14 -21.46 -8.34
C ASN A 90 -6.42 -20.22 -7.74
N LEU A 91 -6.13 -20.18 -6.43
CA LEU A 91 -5.51 -19.01 -5.77
C LEU A 91 -4.12 -18.65 -6.30
N GLU A 92 -3.44 -19.56 -6.99
CA GLU A 92 -2.13 -19.27 -7.61
C GLU A 92 -2.21 -18.93 -9.10
N ASN A 93 -3.39 -19.08 -9.71
CA ASN A 93 -3.58 -18.73 -11.10
C ASN A 93 -3.61 -17.20 -11.27
N THR A 94 -3.18 -16.70 -12.43
CA THR A 94 -3.16 -15.26 -12.73
C THR A 94 -4.53 -14.60 -12.60
N ASP A 95 -5.59 -15.36 -12.86
CA ASP A 95 -6.96 -14.84 -12.96
C ASP A 95 -7.68 -14.79 -11.61
N CYS A 96 -7.05 -15.27 -10.52
CA CYS A 96 -7.67 -15.23 -9.18
C CYS A 96 -7.75 -13.83 -8.58
N THR A 97 -7.07 -12.85 -9.18
CA THR A 97 -6.91 -11.51 -8.61
C THR A 97 -8.24 -10.84 -8.29
N ALA A 98 -9.21 -10.88 -9.21
CA ALA A 98 -10.52 -10.28 -9.00
C ALA A 98 -11.29 -10.96 -7.85
N PHE A 99 -11.24 -12.30 -7.79
CA PHE A 99 -11.85 -13.09 -6.73
C PHE A 99 -11.25 -12.74 -5.36
N VAL A 100 -9.92 -12.73 -5.24
CA VAL A 100 -9.24 -12.44 -3.98
C VAL A 100 -9.50 -11.01 -3.52
N ILE A 101 -9.43 -10.02 -4.42
CA ILE A 101 -9.73 -8.62 -4.09
C ILE A 101 -11.17 -8.45 -3.63
N ASP A 102 -12.14 -9.15 -4.24
CA ASP A 102 -13.54 -9.11 -3.79
C ASP A 102 -13.70 -9.68 -2.38
N LYS A 103 -13.00 -10.77 -2.05
CA LYS A 103 -12.97 -11.31 -0.69
C LYS A 103 -12.35 -10.35 0.31
N ILE A 104 -11.22 -9.73 -0.03
CA ILE A 104 -10.58 -8.69 0.80
C ILE A 104 -11.57 -7.55 1.06
N ARG A 105 -12.22 -7.05 0.00
CA ARG A 105 -13.22 -5.98 0.10
C ARG A 105 -14.35 -6.36 1.06
N PHE A 106 -14.91 -7.55 0.88
CA PHE A 106 -16.01 -8.05 1.71
C PHE A 106 -15.60 -8.12 3.18
N VAL A 107 -14.42 -8.67 3.48
CA VAL A 107 -13.90 -8.74 4.85
C VAL A 107 -13.70 -7.33 5.44
N LEU A 108 -13.03 -6.44 4.70
CA LEU A 108 -12.77 -5.07 5.18
C LEU A 108 -14.08 -4.30 5.43
N CYS A 109 -15.05 -4.38 4.52
CA CYS A 109 -16.32 -3.68 4.67
C CYS A 109 -17.14 -4.20 5.85
N ASN A 110 -17.18 -5.53 6.06
CA ASN A 110 -17.94 -6.13 7.16
C ASN A 110 -17.33 -5.85 8.53
N LEU A 111 -16.00 -5.84 8.63
CA LEU A 111 -15.32 -5.68 9.92
C LEU A 111 -15.20 -4.22 10.35
N PHE A 112 -14.99 -3.30 9.41
CA PHE A 112 -14.63 -1.91 9.72
C PHE A 112 -15.69 -0.89 9.33
N ASN A 113 -16.75 -1.31 8.62
CA ASN A 113 -17.87 -0.46 8.22
C ASN A 113 -17.45 0.88 7.56
N ALA A 114 -16.36 0.88 6.79
CA ALA A 114 -15.75 2.06 6.17
C ALA A 114 -15.77 1.97 4.64
N LYS A 115 -16.92 1.60 4.09
CA LYS A 115 -17.10 1.33 2.65
C LYS A 115 -16.76 2.56 1.79
N ASP A 116 -17.06 3.74 2.31
CA ASP A 116 -16.74 5.05 1.74
C ASP A 116 -15.24 5.30 1.57
N VAL A 117 -14.39 4.64 2.37
CA VAL A 117 -12.93 4.69 2.24
C VAL A 117 -12.40 3.50 1.42
N ILE A 118 -12.97 2.32 1.66
CA ILE A 118 -12.51 1.06 1.05
C ILE A 118 -12.78 1.06 -0.46
N ASP A 119 -14.00 1.36 -0.90
CA ASP A 119 -14.38 1.26 -2.31
C ASP A 119 -13.54 2.20 -3.21
N PRO A 120 -13.34 3.49 -2.86
CA PRO A 120 -12.43 4.36 -3.61
C PRO A 120 -10.98 3.87 -3.62
N ALA A 121 -10.48 3.31 -2.53
CA ALA A 121 -9.11 2.77 -2.49
C ALA A 121 -8.93 1.60 -3.47
N LEU A 122 -9.93 0.71 -3.57
CA LEU A 122 -9.92 -0.39 -4.52
C LEU A 122 -10.03 0.10 -5.97
N VAL A 123 -10.85 1.12 -6.23
CA VAL A 123 -10.96 1.74 -7.57
C VAL A 123 -9.63 2.35 -8.00
N GLU A 124 -8.96 3.09 -7.11
CA GLU A 124 -7.64 3.67 -7.41
C GLU A 124 -6.58 2.59 -7.64
N ALA A 125 -6.55 1.54 -6.82
CA ALA A 125 -5.58 0.45 -6.95
C ALA A 125 -5.67 -0.30 -8.29
N LYS A 126 -6.85 -0.33 -8.94
CA LYS A 126 -7.05 -0.92 -10.27
C LYS A 126 -6.28 -0.20 -11.38
N LYS A 127 -5.82 1.04 -11.16
CA LYS A 127 -4.93 1.76 -12.09
C LYS A 127 -3.53 1.13 -12.17
N GLY A 128 -3.21 0.16 -11.30
CA GLY A 128 -1.94 -0.57 -11.38
C GLY A 128 -0.74 0.35 -11.19
N ALA A 129 0.23 0.26 -12.10
CA ALA A 129 1.45 1.06 -12.07
C ALA A 129 1.21 2.58 -12.25
N GLU A 130 0.04 2.99 -12.75
CA GLU A 130 -0.32 4.41 -12.89
C GLU A 130 -0.91 5.00 -11.61
N MET A 131 -1.24 4.17 -10.62
CA MET A 131 -1.77 4.63 -9.34
C MET A 131 -0.77 5.53 -8.62
N LEU A 132 -1.16 6.78 -8.35
CA LEU A 132 -0.39 7.72 -7.55
C LEU A 132 -0.85 7.67 -6.11
N MET A 133 0.05 7.39 -5.17
CA MET A 133 -0.21 7.56 -3.73
C MET A 133 0.52 8.78 -3.20
N HIS A 134 -0.19 9.71 -2.56
CA HIS A 134 0.42 10.86 -1.88
C HIS A 134 1.31 10.41 -0.72
N PHE A 135 2.62 10.58 -0.88
CA PHE A 135 3.60 10.10 0.10
C PHE A 135 4.11 11.19 1.02
N LYS A 136 4.44 12.36 0.46
CA LYS A 136 5.02 13.45 1.26
C LYS A 136 4.77 14.80 0.61
N GLU A 137 4.57 15.82 1.43
CA GLU A 137 4.34 17.18 0.99
C GLU A 137 5.22 18.17 1.78
N LYS A 138 5.59 19.26 1.12
CA LYS A 138 6.11 20.48 1.74
C LYS A 138 5.37 21.68 1.20
N LYS A 139 4.61 22.35 2.08
CA LYS A 139 4.01 23.66 1.80
C LYS A 139 5.01 24.77 2.14
N SER A 140 4.95 25.84 1.36
CA SER A 140 5.68 27.09 1.57
C SER A 140 4.75 28.27 1.27
N ALA A 141 5.19 29.49 1.59
CA ALA A 141 4.45 30.70 1.23
C ALA A 141 4.33 30.94 -0.30
N LYS A 142 5.12 30.23 -1.12
CA LYS A 142 5.21 30.42 -2.57
C LYS A 142 4.64 29.26 -3.38
N GLY A 143 4.25 28.17 -2.73
CA GLY A 143 3.73 26.99 -3.41
C GLY A 143 3.92 25.71 -2.61
N ILE A 144 3.62 24.60 -3.25
CA ILE A 144 3.55 23.27 -2.65
C ILE A 144 4.39 22.31 -3.49
N ALA A 145 5.22 21.50 -2.84
CA ALA A 145 5.94 20.39 -3.46
C ALA A 145 5.45 19.07 -2.87
N THR A 146 5.00 18.17 -3.73
CA THR A 146 4.40 16.89 -3.37
C THR A 146 5.16 15.75 -4.06
N ILE A 147 5.50 14.73 -3.28
CA ILE A 147 5.99 13.45 -3.77
C ILE A 147 4.83 12.46 -3.76
N TYR A 148 4.51 11.94 -4.94
CA TYR A 148 3.67 10.78 -5.12
C TYR A 148 4.53 9.54 -5.33
N LEU A 149 4.02 8.36 -4.96
CA LEU A 149 4.63 7.08 -5.28
C LEU A 149 3.75 6.29 -6.24
N ARG A 150 4.37 5.76 -7.30
CA ARG A 150 3.82 4.68 -8.12
C ARG A 150 4.50 3.38 -7.72
N LEU A 151 3.73 2.34 -7.42
CA LEU A 151 4.27 0.98 -7.27
C LEU A 151 4.18 0.27 -8.62
N LEU A 152 5.32 0.01 -9.24
CA LEU A 152 5.43 -0.62 -10.55
C LEU A 152 5.22 -2.14 -10.46
N ASP A 153 4.96 -2.78 -11.60
CA ASP A 153 4.74 -4.24 -11.68
C ASP A 153 6.00 -5.07 -11.42
N ASN A 154 7.17 -4.43 -11.42
CA ASN A 154 8.43 -5.03 -10.98
C ASN A 154 8.63 -4.98 -9.46
N GLY A 155 7.66 -4.43 -8.71
CA GLY A 155 7.69 -4.30 -7.24
C GLY A 155 8.51 -3.13 -6.71
N LYS A 156 9.02 -2.26 -7.59
CA LYS A 156 9.77 -1.07 -7.20
C LYS A 156 8.87 0.17 -7.22
N TYR A 157 9.27 1.18 -6.48
CA TYR A 157 8.62 2.48 -6.50
C TYR A 157 9.24 3.39 -7.55
N LEU A 158 8.40 4.13 -8.27
CA LEU A 158 8.79 5.26 -9.11
C LEU A 158 8.20 6.55 -8.50
N PRO A 159 8.99 7.28 -7.70
CA PRO A 159 8.52 8.51 -7.10
C PRO A 159 8.35 9.61 -8.14
N LEU A 160 7.26 10.36 -8.03
CA LEU A 160 6.95 11.50 -8.88
C LEU A 160 6.94 12.77 -8.03
N LEU A 161 7.80 13.73 -8.38
CA LEU A 161 7.77 15.07 -7.80
C LEU A 161 6.85 15.96 -8.63
N CYS A 162 5.88 16.58 -7.95
CA CYS A 162 5.03 17.62 -8.50
C CYS A 162 5.20 18.90 -7.66
N VAL A 163 5.35 20.05 -8.31
CA VAL A 163 5.39 21.36 -7.64
C VAL A 163 4.32 22.24 -8.24
N THR A 164 3.50 22.84 -7.39
CA THR A 164 2.48 23.82 -7.79
C THR A 164 2.72 25.17 -7.13
N ASP A 165 2.28 26.24 -7.79
CA ASP A 165 2.21 27.58 -7.18
C ASP A 165 1.09 27.68 -6.14
N THR A 166 0.87 28.87 -5.61
CA THR A 166 -0.21 29.14 -4.62
C THR A 166 -1.61 29.12 -5.21
N VAL A 167 -1.75 29.21 -6.53
CA VAL A 167 -3.03 29.18 -7.26
C VAL A 167 -3.37 27.75 -7.72
N GLY A 168 -2.40 26.83 -7.64
CA GLY A 168 -2.54 25.43 -8.02
C GLY A 168 -2.01 25.10 -9.42
N ASN A 169 -1.33 26.04 -10.10
CA ASN A 169 -0.72 25.76 -11.40
C ASN A 169 0.52 24.90 -11.21
N GLU A 170 0.65 23.85 -12.01
CA GLU A 170 1.83 22.99 -12.02
C GLU A 170 3.03 23.71 -12.64
N ILE A 171 4.12 23.79 -11.89
CA ILE A 171 5.40 24.39 -12.31
C ILE A 171 6.41 23.31 -12.68
N LEU A 172 6.36 22.15 -12.00
CA LEU A 172 7.26 21.04 -12.24
C LEU A 172 6.53 19.73 -12.07
N ARG A 173 6.78 18.80 -12.99
CA ARG A 173 6.44 17.38 -12.88
C ARG A 173 7.62 16.57 -13.37
N ALA A 174 8.25 15.82 -12.47
CA ALA A 174 9.46 15.07 -12.79
C ALA A 174 9.50 13.74 -12.02
N ASP A 175 9.80 12.67 -12.74
CA ASP A 175 10.10 11.39 -12.14
C ASP A 175 11.47 11.42 -11.47
N LEU A 176 11.54 10.83 -10.27
CA LEU A 176 12.79 10.52 -9.61
C LEU A 176 13.24 9.10 -10.02
N HIS A 177 14.42 8.69 -9.54
CA HIS A 177 14.90 7.34 -9.82
C HIS A 177 14.01 6.26 -9.19
N GLU A 178 13.80 5.20 -9.96
CA GLU A 178 13.19 3.96 -9.48
C GLU A 178 13.97 3.43 -8.27
N THR A 179 13.25 3.00 -7.23
CA THR A 179 13.85 2.55 -5.98
C THR A 179 13.02 1.47 -5.28
N ILE A 180 13.70 0.58 -4.55
CA ILE A 180 13.06 -0.30 -3.56
C ILE A 180 13.06 0.32 -2.16
N HIS A 181 13.89 1.34 -1.93
CA HIS A 181 14.07 1.95 -0.61
C HIS A 181 13.60 3.41 -0.63
N LEU A 182 12.56 3.70 0.16
CA LEU A 182 12.05 5.06 0.32
C LEU A 182 12.95 5.96 1.19
N ASN A 183 14.09 5.44 1.66
CA ASN A 183 15.10 6.22 2.38
C ASN A 183 15.72 7.34 1.53
N ILE A 184 15.65 7.24 0.19
CA ILE A 184 16.08 8.31 -0.73
C ILE A 184 15.19 9.57 -0.64
N ILE A 185 13.98 9.45 -0.09
CA ILE A 185 13.04 10.55 0.12
C ILE A 185 12.87 10.78 1.62
N GLY A 186 13.69 11.69 2.15
CA GLY A 186 13.70 12.10 3.56
C GLY A 186 13.04 13.44 3.81
N GLU A 187 13.50 14.50 3.15
CA GLU A 187 13.03 15.87 3.34
C GLU A 187 12.83 16.55 1.97
N ILE A 188 11.78 17.36 1.85
CA ILE A 188 11.57 18.22 0.69
C ILE A 188 11.90 19.65 1.12
N GLN A 189 12.83 20.29 0.42
CA GLN A 189 13.15 21.70 0.57
C GLN A 189 12.61 22.44 -0.65
N LEU A 190 11.84 23.50 -0.39
CA LEU A 190 11.19 24.30 -1.43
C LEU A 190 11.48 25.77 -1.17
N ASN A 191 12.02 26.45 -2.19
CA ASN A 191 12.14 27.91 -2.24
C ASN A 191 11.77 28.41 -3.64
N SER A 192 11.75 29.72 -3.87
CA SER A 192 11.27 30.31 -5.12
C SER A 192 12.06 29.95 -6.37
N LYS A 193 13.29 29.44 -6.22
CA LYS A 193 14.20 29.12 -7.33
C LYS A 193 14.41 27.63 -7.53
N LYS A 194 14.28 26.83 -6.46
CA LYS A 194 14.55 25.39 -6.55
C LYS A 194 13.73 24.57 -5.56
N VAL A 195 13.54 23.31 -5.95
CA VAL A 195 13.08 22.24 -5.08
C VAL A 195 14.18 21.19 -4.95
N THR A 196 14.41 20.71 -3.73
CA THR A 196 15.42 19.68 -3.43
C THR A 196 14.78 18.58 -2.60
N VAL A 197 14.93 17.33 -3.05
CA VAL A 197 14.57 16.13 -2.29
C VAL A 197 15.84 15.57 -1.67
N LYS A 198 15.92 15.60 -0.34
CA LYS A 198 17.06 15.08 0.42
C LYS A 198 16.74 13.67 0.94
N PRO A 199 17.72 12.76 0.93
CA PRO A 199 17.61 11.46 1.62
C PRO A 199 17.38 11.61 3.13
N ARG A 200 16.90 10.53 3.77
CA ARG A 200 16.76 10.48 5.22
C ARG A 200 18.13 10.58 5.89
N LYS A 201 18.20 11.25 7.04
CA LYS A 201 19.42 11.31 7.85
C LYS A 201 19.55 10.04 8.69
N ASN A 202 19.95 8.92 8.06
CA ASN A 202 20.20 7.65 8.74
C ASN A 202 21.34 6.86 8.08
N VAL A 203 21.78 5.78 8.74
CA VAL A 203 22.90 4.95 8.26
C VAL A 203 22.61 4.30 6.90
N PHE A 204 21.35 3.95 6.62
CA PHE A 204 20.91 3.32 5.38
C PHE A 204 20.82 4.27 4.18
N ALA A 205 21.02 5.56 4.39
CA ALA A 205 20.89 6.59 3.36
C ALA A 205 22.16 7.42 3.13
N LYS A 206 23.29 7.02 3.73
CA LYS A 206 24.55 7.77 3.66
C LYS A 206 25.08 7.96 2.24
N GLU A 207 24.88 6.96 1.38
CA GLU A 207 25.37 6.95 -0.02
C GLU A 207 24.44 7.71 -0.98
N PHE A 208 23.25 8.12 -0.53
CA PHE A 208 22.31 8.83 -1.40
C PHE A 208 22.59 10.33 -1.39
N HIS A 209 22.45 10.92 -2.57
CA HIS A 209 22.68 12.35 -2.79
C HIS A 209 21.34 13.09 -2.96
N PRO A 210 21.25 14.36 -2.56
CA PRO A 210 20.08 15.18 -2.84
C PRO A 210 19.82 15.34 -4.33
N ILE A 211 18.55 15.22 -4.73
CA ILE A 211 18.10 15.50 -6.10
C ILE A 211 17.48 16.89 -6.12
N SER A 212 17.90 17.77 -7.03
CA SER A 212 17.41 19.16 -7.10
C SER A 212 16.95 19.54 -8.50
N PHE A 213 15.94 20.39 -8.56
CA PHE A 213 15.42 20.97 -9.80
C PHE A 213 15.27 22.48 -9.63
N GLU A 214 15.67 23.23 -10.65
CA GLU A 214 15.39 24.66 -10.74
C GLU A 214 13.92 24.85 -11.14
N ILE A 215 13.26 25.82 -10.51
CA ILE A 215 11.84 26.18 -10.69
C ILE A 215 11.68 27.70 -10.65
N LYS A 216 10.51 28.20 -11.07
CA LYS A 216 10.12 29.60 -10.92
C LYS A 216 8.72 29.65 -10.29
N LEU A 217 8.67 29.95 -8.99
CA LEU A 217 7.45 30.13 -8.19
C LEU A 217 7.11 31.61 -8.00
#